data_AF-G8ZMU8-F1
#
_entry.id   AF-G8ZMU8-F1
#
_cell.length_a   1.000
_cell.length_b   1.000
_cell.length_c   1.000
_cell.angle_alpha   90.00
_cell.angle_beta   90.00
_cell.angle_gamma   90.00
#
_symmetry.space_group_name_H-M   'P 1'
#
loop_
_entity.id
_entity.type
_entity.pdbx_description
1 polymer ?
#
loop_
_entity_poly.entity_id
_entity_poly.type
_entity_poly.pdbx_seq_one_letter_code
_entity_poly.pdbx_strand_id
1 'polypeptide(L)'
;MNVFKAGGKTLGIGTDIVHLPRFKRLLQKYPLRPNHEILPFMKIARKYMHPYEMNKIQAMANEPDSATRSVIYAAGIWGIKESVLKALSCFVPAEDMPTAQSIYTKLVFKSSISGERPLLQFDDTYKAIATKKEAVFYQRYIEAPLTQPLISISHDGDYLVTFACLVEGDRYQKV
;
A
#
# COMPACT_ATOMS: atom_id res chain seq x y z
N MET A 1 10.99 -1.02 -22.03
CA MET A 1 9.51 -0.96 -21.93
C MET A 1 9.06 -2.35 -21.52
N ASN A 2 8.74 -2.56 -20.24
CA ASN A 2 8.36 -3.89 -19.75
C ASN A 2 6.87 -4.09 -20.00
N VAL A 3 6.54 -4.94 -20.97
CA VAL A 3 5.17 -5.36 -21.23
C VAL A 3 4.82 -6.45 -20.21
N PHE A 4 3.96 -6.13 -19.25
CA PHE A 4 3.39 -7.13 -18.33
C PHE A 4 2.51 -8.08 -19.13
N LYS A 5 2.95 -9.33 -19.33
CA LYS A 5 2.06 -10.38 -19.81
C LYS A 5 1.13 -10.77 -18.67
N ALA A 6 -0.17 -10.53 -18.84
CA ALA A 6 -1.20 -11.06 -17.97
C ALA A 6 -1.37 -12.57 -18.24
N GLY A 7 -0.40 -13.38 -17.79
CA GLY A 7 -0.39 -14.85 -17.93
C GLY A 7 -0.40 -15.62 -16.60
N GLY A 8 -0.34 -14.93 -15.47
CA GLY A 8 -0.18 -15.50 -14.14
C GLY A 8 -1.45 -16.04 -13.49
N LYS A 9 -1.33 -17.14 -12.74
CA LYS A 9 -2.41 -17.66 -11.87
C LYS A 9 -2.77 -16.61 -10.81
N THR A 10 -4.06 -16.33 -10.63
CA THR A 10 -4.52 -15.48 -9.51
C THR A 10 -4.29 -16.20 -8.18
N LEU A 11 -3.57 -15.55 -7.27
CA LEU A 11 -3.30 -16.03 -5.92
C LEU A 11 -4.37 -15.57 -4.93
N GLY A 12 -4.81 -14.31 -5.05
CA GLY A 12 -5.82 -13.75 -4.16
C GLY A 12 -6.33 -12.39 -4.60
N ILE A 13 -7.55 -12.05 -4.17
CA ILE A 13 -8.21 -10.78 -4.47
C ILE A 13 -8.70 -10.17 -3.17
N GLY A 14 -8.53 -8.87 -3.01
CA GLY A 14 -9.07 -8.12 -1.89
C GLY A 14 -9.62 -6.77 -2.32
N THR A 15 -10.59 -6.28 -1.57
CA THR A 15 -11.22 -4.98 -1.80
C THR A 15 -11.50 -4.28 -0.48
N ASP A 16 -11.47 -2.95 -0.51
CA ASP A 16 -11.81 -2.11 0.62
C ASP A 16 -12.49 -0.82 0.18
N ILE A 17 -13.38 -0.31 1.04
CA ILE A 17 -14.09 0.96 0.85
C ILE A 17 -13.86 1.87 2.05
N VAL A 18 -13.49 3.12 1.77
CA VAL A 18 -13.17 4.13 2.78
C VAL A 18 -14.16 5.28 2.68
N HIS A 19 -14.80 5.62 3.80
CA HIS A 19 -15.64 6.80 3.94
C HIS A 19 -14.76 8.03 4.25
N LEU A 20 -14.58 8.90 3.26
CA LEU A 20 -13.67 10.04 3.28
C LEU A 20 -13.98 11.05 4.40
N PRO A 21 -15.24 11.44 4.69
CA PRO A 21 -15.56 12.30 5.83
C PRO A 21 -15.14 11.72 7.18
N ARG A 22 -15.26 10.40 7.38
CA ARG A 22 -14.78 9.74 8.61
C ARG A 22 -13.25 9.80 8.68
N PHE A 23 -12.58 9.53 7.56
CA PHE A 23 -11.12 9.59 7.48
C PHE A 23 -10.62 11.02 7.75
N LYS A 24 -11.23 12.03 7.11
CA LYS A 24 -10.95 13.45 7.35
C LYS A 24 -11.11 13.84 8.81
N ARG A 25 -12.21 13.45 9.48
CA ARG A 25 -12.42 13.71 10.91
C ARG A 25 -11.34 13.06 11.79
N LEU A 26 -10.91 11.84 11.47
CA LEU A 26 -9.79 11.19 12.17
C LEU A 26 -8.52 12.02 12.03
N LEU A 27 -8.25 12.56 10.86
CA LEU A 27 -7.08 13.40 10.60
C LEU A 27 -7.20 14.80 11.24
N GLN A 28 -8.40 15.38 11.31
CA GLN A 28 -8.65 16.70 11.91
C GLN A 28 -8.49 16.73 13.43
N LYS A 29 -8.63 15.59 14.13
CA LYS A 29 -8.27 15.46 15.56
C LYS A 29 -6.78 15.76 15.83
N TYR A 30 -6.00 15.87 14.77
CA TYR A 30 -4.55 15.97 14.75
C TYR A 30 -4.13 17.08 13.75
N PRO A 31 -4.48 18.36 14.01
CA PRO A 31 -4.39 19.45 13.03
C PRO A 31 -2.94 19.84 12.69
N LEU A 32 -2.74 20.28 11.44
CA LEU A 32 -1.50 20.90 10.96
C LEU A 32 -1.41 22.32 11.55
N ARG A 33 -0.44 22.60 12.42
CA ARG A 33 -0.20 23.94 12.98
C ARG A 33 0.99 24.61 12.29
N PRO A 34 0.94 25.95 12.07
CA PRO A 34 2.11 26.68 11.57
C PRO A 34 3.20 26.68 12.65
N ASN A 35 4.45 26.50 12.24
CA ASN A 35 5.69 26.58 13.04
C ASN A 35 6.06 25.43 13.98
N HIS A 36 5.20 24.45 14.21
CA HIS A 36 5.65 23.15 14.74
C HIS A 36 4.81 22.03 14.15
N GLU A 37 5.53 21.17 13.42
CA GLU A 37 5.27 19.74 13.35
C GLU A 37 4.05 19.28 12.53
N ILE A 38 4.35 18.73 11.36
CA ILE A 38 3.58 17.71 10.61
C ILE A 38 3.26 16.47 11.49
N LEU A 39 3.60 16.45 12.79
CA LEU A 39 3.65 15.26 13.65
C LEU A 39 2.33 14.54 13.90
N PRO A 40 1.16 15.17 14.05
CA PRO A 40 -0.05 14.42 14.41
C PRO A 40 -0.62 13.56 13.27
N PHE A 41 -0.71 14.14 12.06
CA PHE A 41 -0.98 13.40 10.82
C PHE A 41 0.06 12.30 10.61
N MET A 42 1.34 12.63 10.78
CA MET A 42 2.44 11.67 10.65
C MET A 42 2.38 10.56 11.71
N LYS A 43 1.89 10.82 12.92
CA LYS A 43 1.74 9.80 13.98
C LYS A 43 0.75 8.72 13.58
N ILE A 44 -0.37 9.09 12.96
CA ILE A 44 -1.34 8.12 12.44
C ILE A 44 -0.82 7.49 11.16
N ALA A 45 -0.32 8.28 10.22
CA ALA A 45 0.19 7.80 8.95
C ALA A 45 1.33 6.77 9.14
N ARG A 46 2.24 6.98 10.10
CA ARG A 46 3.31 6.02 10.45
C ARG A 46 2.80 4.64 10.87
N LYS A 47 1.53 4.49 11.27
CA LYS A 47 0.98 3.18 11.63
C LYS A 47 0.72 2.29 10.41
N TYR A 48 0.57 2.88 9.23
CA TYR A 48 0.21 2.13 8.03
C TYR A 48 0.91 2.59 6.74
N MET A 49 1.62 3.71 6.72
CA MET A 49 2.35 4.19 5.55
C MET A 49 3.81 3.74 5.59
N HIS A 50 4.31 3.38 4.42
CA HIS A 50 5.72 3.12 4.17
C HIS A 50 6.50 4.45 4.15
N PRO A 51 7.80 4.50 4.53
CA PRO A 51 8.62 5.71 4.45
C PRO A 51 8.55 6.42 3.08
N TYR A 52 8.47 5.66 1.99
CA TYR A 52 8.30 6.22 0.64
C TYR A 52 7.01 7.06 0.51
N GLU A 53 5.88 6.53 0.96
CA GLU A 53 4.58 7.21 0.90
C GLU A 53 4.52 8.40 1.86
N MET A 54 5.20 8.27 3.01
CA MET A 54 5.36 9.33 4.00
C MET A 54 6.10 10.54 3.42
N ASN A 55 7.19 10.31 2.69
CA ASN A 55 7.93 11.36 2.01
C ASN A 55 7.04 12.02 0.93
N LYS A 56 6.26 11.23 0.20
CA LYS A 56 5.35 11.75 -0.83
C LYS A 56 4.28 12.67 -0.24
N ILE A 57 3.67 12.30 0.87
CA ILE A 57 2.63 13.14 1.49
C ILE A 57 3.19 14.40 2.18
N GLN A 58 4.43 14.34 2.69
CA GLN A 58 5.13 15.54 3.14
C GLN A 58 5.40 16.50 1.98
N ALA A 59 5.82 16.00 0.82
CA ALA A 59 6.03 16.82 -0.36
C ALA A 59 4.74 17.51 -0.86
N MET A 60 3.59 16.82 -0.75
CA MET A 60 2.28 17.40 -1.11
C MET A 60 1.81 18.51 -0.17
N ALA A 61 2.38 18.65 1.03
CA ALA A 61 1.95 19.65 2.01
C ALA A 61 2.12 21.10 1.50
N ASN A 62 3.04 21.31 0.56
CA ASN A 62 3.36 22.63 0.00
C ASN A 62 2.55 22.98 -1.27
N GLU A 63 1.66 22.09 -1.73
CA GLU A 63 0.85 22.30 -2.94
C GLU A 63 -0.49 23.00 -2.65
N PRO A 64 -1.09 23.72 -3.61
CA PRO A 64 -2.49 24.16 -3.53
C PRO A 64 -3.44 22.96 -3.30
N ASP A 65 -4.50 23.16 -2.52
CA ASP A 65 -5.48 22.12 -2.13
C ASP A 65 -4.87 20.89 -1.42
N SER A 66 -3.68 21.05 -0.82
CA SER A 66 -2.92 19.99 -0.16
C SER A 66 -3.73 19.23 0.89
N ALA A 67 -4.62 19.90 1.63
CA ALA A 67 -5.39 19.26 2.70
C ALA A 67 -6.33 18.16 2.16
N THR A 68 -7.13 18.47 1.14
CA THR A 68 -8.07 17.50 0.55
C THR A 68 -7.33 16.39 -0.18
N ARG A 69 -6.31 16.75 -0.96
CA ARG A 69 -5.49 15.77 -1.70
C ARG A 69 -4.72 14.84 -0.76
N SER A 70 -4.21 15.35 0.35
CA SER A 70 -3.53 14.55 1.37
C SER A 70 -4.49 13.57 2.05
N VAL A 71 -5.73 13.99 2.35
CA VAL A 71 -6.76 13.11 2.90
C VAL A 71 -7.08 11.98 1.92
N ILE A 72 -7.33 12.30 0.64
CA ILE A 72 -7.65 11.29 -0.39
C ILE A 72 -6.48 10.34 -0.61
N TYR A 73 -5.26 10.87 -0.70
CA TYR A 73 -4.07 10.05 -0.84
C TYR A 73 -3.91 9.10 0.35
N ALA A 74 -4.00 9.63 1.57
CA ALA A 74 -3.85 8.85 2.80
C ALA A 74 -4.92 7.75 2.94
N ALA A 75 -6.18 8.10 2.64
CA ALA A 75 -7.28 7.15 2.57
C ALA A 75 -7.05 6.08 1.50
N GLY A 76 -6.50 6.46 0.35
CA GLY A 76 -6.14 5.55 -0.73
C GLY A 76 -5.05 4.55 -0.33
N ILE A 77 -3.99 5.01 0.34
CA ILE A 77 -2.94 4.13 0.88
C ILE A 77 -3.55 3.14 1.86
N TRP A 78 -4.40 3.61 2.78
CA TRP A 78 -5.11 2.75 3.72
C TRP A 78 -5.92 1.67 2.99
N GLY A 79 -6.80 2.05 2.07
CA GLY A 79 -7.67 1.11 1.37
C GLY A 79 -6.87 0.09 0.54
N ILE A 80 -5.80 0.51 -0.14
CA ILE A 80 -4.94 -0.40 -0.90
C ILE A 80 -4.30 -1.43 0.02
N LYS A 81 -3.82 -1.01 1.19
CA LYS A 81 -3.15 -1.92 2.14
C LYS A 81 -4.10 -2.89 2.81
N GLU A 82 -5.31 -2.45 3.15
CA GLU A 82 -6.39 -3.34 3.59
C GLU A 82 -6.77 -4.34 2.49
N SER A 83 -6.88 -3.88 1.24
CA SER A 83 -7.15 -4.74 0.08
C SER A 83 -6.04 -5.78 -0.12
N VAL A 84 -4.77 -5.40 0.04
CA VAL A 84 -3.62 -6.31 -0.06
C VAL A 84 -3.62 -7.33 1.08
N LEU A 85 -3.89 -6.90 2.32
CA LEU A 85 -4.00 -7.82 3.46
C LEU A 85 -5.09 -8.88 3.22
N LYS A 86 -6.25 -8.45 2.72
CA LYS A 86 -7.35 -9.35 2.34
C LYS A 86 -6.94 -10.31 1.21
N ALA A 87 -6.25 -9.81 0.19
CA ALA A 87 -5.76 -10.62 -0.92
C ALA A 87 -4.72 -11.66 -0.48
N LEU A 88 -3.78 -11.30 0.40
CA LEU A 88 -2.81 -12.23 1.00
C LEU A 88 -3.54 -13.32 1.79
N SER A 89 -4.58 -12.96 2.53
CA SER A 89 -5.35 -13.89 3.36
C SER A 89 -6.09 -14.96 2.54
N CYS A 90 -6.20 -14.82 1.21
CA CYS A 90 -6.77 -15.85 0.35
C CYS A 90 -5.87 -17.08 0.18
N PHE A 91 -4.54 -16.94 0.34
CA PHE A 91 -3.60 -18.03 0.04
C PHE A 91 -2.46 -18.18 1.05
N VAL A 92 -2.28 -17.21 1.95
CA VAL A 92 -1.31 -17.28 3.03
C VAL A 92 -2.01 -17.81 4.29
N PRO A 93 -1.54 -18.93 4.88
CA PRO A 93 -2.04 -19.42 6.16
C PRO A 93 -1.91 -18.37 7.28
N ALA A 94 -2.87 -18.34 8.20
CA ALA A 94 -2.92 -17.34 9.27
C ALA A 94 -1.68 -17.40 10.18
N GLU A 95 -1.13 -18.60 10.40
CA GLU A 95 0.08 -18.84 11.17
C GLU A 95 1.35 -18.28 10.51
N ASP A 96 1.36 -18.13 9.18
CA ASP A 96 2.48 -17.60 8.40
C ASP A 96 2.35 -16.10 8.14
N MET A 97 1.16 -15.53 8.30
CA MET A 97 0.86 -14.13 8.04
C MET A 97 1.66 -13.19 8.97
N PRO A 98 2.37 -12.19 8.43
CA PRO A 98 2.94 -11.11 9.23
C PRO A 98 1.84 -10.28 9.89
N THR A 99 2.21 -9.45 10.88
CA THR A 99 1.25 -8.49 11.43
C THR A 99 0.81 -7.49 10.34
N ALA A 100 -0.44 -7.02 10.43
CA ALA A 100 -0.95 -5.98 9.53
C ALA A 100 -0.01 -4.77 9.48
N GLN A 101 0.51 -4.33 10.64
CA GLN A 101 1.46 -3.23 10.72
C GLN A 101 2.75 -3.50 9.94
N SER A 102 3.28 -4.73 9.97
CA SER A 102 4.46 -5.11 9.19
C SER A 102 4.19 -5.07 7.69
N ILE A 103 3.05 -5.62 7.26
CA ILE A 103 2.62 -5.57 5.85
C ILE A 103 2.52 -4.11 5.40
N TYR A 104 1.87 -3.28 6.21
CA TYR A 104 1.59 -1.91 5.85
C TYR A 104 2.85 -1.05 5.82
N THR A 105 3.68 -1.10 6.86
CA THR A 105 4.76 -0.13 7.03
C THR A 105 6.09 -0.56 6.43
N LYS A 106 6.22 -1.84 6.04
CA LYS A 106 7.50 -2.40 5.59
C LYS A 106 7.41 -3.23 4.31
N LEU A 107 6.32 -3.97 4.09
CA LEU A 107 6.25 -4.93 2.98
C LEU A 107 5.87 -4.28 1.65
N VAL A 108 4.83 -3.44 1.65
CA VAL A 108 4.29 -2.84 0.43
C VAL A 108 4.24 -1.33 0.49
N PHE A 109 4.48 -0.71 -0.66
CA PHE A 109 4.28 0.72 -0.83
C PHE A 109 3.73 1.05 -2.21
N LYS A 110 2.87 2.07 -2.25
CA LYS A 110 2.40 2.67 -3.50
C LYS A 110 3.47 3.60 -4.05
N SER A 111 3.86 3.36 -5.28
CA SER A 111 4.68 4.29 -6.06
C SER A 111 3.88 4.87 -7.23
N SER A 112 4.42 5.93 -7.82
CA SER A 112 3.82 6.57 -9.00
C SER A 112 4.99 7.04 -9.84
N ILE A 113 5.31 6.28 -10.89
CA ILE A 113 6.24 6.76 -11.92
C ILE A 113 5.47 7.85 -12.70
N SER A 114 6.09 9.00 -12.96
CA SER A 114 5.38 10.21 -13.41
C SER A 114 4.48 9.93 -14.63
N GLY A 115 3.20 10.24 -14.52
CA GLY A 115 2.22 10.07 -15.60
C GLY A 115 1.66 8.66 -15.78
N GLU A 116 2.15 7.68 -15.01
CA GLU A 116 1.70 6.28 -15.11
C GLU A 116 0.66 5.91 -14.04
N ARG A 117 0.00 4.78 -14.28
CA ARG A 117 -1.02 4.16 -13.41
C ARG A 117 -0.45 3.93 -12.00
N PRO A 118 -1.28 3.93 -10.95
CA PRO A 118 -0.80 3.60 -9.60
C PRO A 118 -0.15 2.22 -9.58
N LEU A 119 1.09 2.15 -9.11
CA LEU A 119 1.83 0.89 -8.95
C LEU A 119 1.96 0.58 -7.46
N LEU A 120 1.82 -0.69 -7.12
CA LEU A 120 2.20 -1.21 -5.81
C LEU A 120 3.47 -2.04 -5.97
N GLN A 121 4.39 -1.90 -5.03
CA GLN A 121 5.65 -2.63 -5.03
C GLN A 121 5.82 -3.35 -3.69
N PHE A 122 6.39 -4.55 -3.76
CA PHE A 122 6.97 -5.20 -2.60
C PHE A 122 8.36 -4.60 -2.35
N ASP A 123 8.67 -4.24 -1.12
CA ASP A 123 9.97 -3.70 -0.76
C ASP A 123 10.98 -4.84 -0.58
N ASP A 124 11.97 -4.91 -1.47
CA ASP A 124 13.02 -5.94 -1.42
C ASP A 124 13.89 -5.85 -0.14
N THR A 125 13.93 -4.68 0.50
CA THR A 125 14.62 -4.49 1.78
C THR A 125 13.87 -5.14 2.94
N TYR A 126 12.60 -5.55 2.76
CA TYR A 126 11.78 -6.20 3.77
C TYR A 126 12.51 -7.35 4.44
N LYS A 127 13.20 -8.20 3.67
CA LYS A 127 13.99 -9.33 4.19
C LYS A 127 15.08 -8.92 5.18
N ALA A 128 15.74 -7.79 4.92
CA ALA A 128 16.86 -7.32 5.73
C ALA A 128 16.40 -6.75 7.08
N ILE A 129 15.18 -6.22 7.13
CA ILE A 129 14.59 -5.60 8.34
C ILE A 129 13.53 -6.48 9.02
N ALA A 130 13.24 -7.64 8.45
CA ALA A 130 12.24 -8.60 8.89
C ALA A 130 12.77 -9.52 10.00
N THR A 131 11.86 -10.00 10.84
CA THR A 131 12.13 -11.16 11.69
C THR A 131 12.38 -12.41 10.84
N LYS A 132 13.00 -13.46 11.41
CA LYS A 132 13.21 -14.73 10.70
C LYS A 132 11.92 -15.31 10.12
N LYS A 133 10.80 -15.19 10.85
CA LYS A 133 9.47 -15.64 10.39
C LYS A 133 8.98 -14.85 9.17
N GLU A 134 9.10 -13.53 9.22
CA GLU A 134 8.71 -12.64 8.12
C GLU A 134 9.58 -12.82 6.87
N ALA A 135 10.87 -13.13 7.05
CA ALA A 135 11.76 -13.47 5.94
C ALA A 135 11.33 -14.78 5.25
N VAL A 136 10.93 -15.80 6.02
CA VAL A 136 10.37 -17.05 5.47
C VAL A 136 9.06 -16.78 4.74
N PHE A 137 8.17 -15.94 5.31
CA PHE A 137 6.95 -15.50 4.63
C PHE A 137 7.27 -14.86 3.27
N TYR A 138 8.21 -13.90 3.23
CA TYR A 138 8.57 -13.19 2.00
C TYR A 138 9.10 -14.16 0.94
N GLN A 139 10.03 -15.04 1.32
CA GLN A 139 10.59 -16.02 0.41
C GLN A 139 9.51 -16.96 -0.15
N ARG A 140 8.60 -17.44 0.70
CA ARG A 140 7.59 -18.45 0.35
C ARG A 140 6.43 -17.90 -0.47
N TYR A 141 5.93 -16.72 -0.11
CA TYR A 141 4.66 -16.19 -0.64
C TYR A 141 4.83 -14.99 -1.56
N ILE A 142 5.98 -14.33 -1.55
CA ILE A 142 6.26 -13.19 -2.40
C ILE A 142 7.25 -13.58 -3.49
N GLU A 143 8.42 -14.13 -3.14
CA GLU A 143 9.48 -14.37 -4.14
C GLU A 143 9.37 -15.66 -4.92
N ALA A 144 9.21 -16.81 -4.24
CA ALA A 144 9.13 -18.10 -4.90
C ALA A 144 8.03 -18.18 -5.99
N PRO A 145 6.80 -17.64 -5.74
CA PRO A 145 5.76 -17.50 -6.77
C PRO A 145 5.90 -16.23 -7.63
N LEU A 146 6.93 -15.40 -7.40
CA LEU A 146 7.10 -14.10 -8.06
C LEU A 146 5.82 -13.26 -7.98
N THR A 147 5.20 -13.16 -6.80
CA THR A 147 3.91 -12.48 -6.59
C THR A 147 3.98 -11.05 -7.06
N GLN A 148 3.04 -10.67 -7.94
CA GLN A 148 2.90 -9.32 -8.46
C GLN A 148 1.57 -8.73 -8.01
N PRO A 149 1.57 -7.50 -7.47
CA PRO A 149 0.34 -6.82 -7.10
C PRO A 149 -0.19 -5.96 -8.24
N LEU A 150 -1.44 -6.21 -8.61
CA LEU A 150 -2.23 -5.34 -9.49
C LEU A 150 -3.23 -4.57 -8.62
N ILE A 151 -3.23 -3.25 -8.71
CA ILE A 151 -4.11 -2.41 -7.90
C ILE A 151 -4.98 -1.51 -8.78
N SER A 152 -6.17 -1.22 -8.26
CA SER A 152 -7.05 -0.18 -8.79
C SER A 152 -7.61 0.63 -7.63
N ILE A 153 -7.74 1.93 -7.84
CA ILE A 153 -8.29 2.88 -6.88
C ILE A 153 -9.22 3.82 -7.62
N SER A 154 -10.40 4.02 -7.06
CA SER A 154 -11.40 4.96 -7.57
C SER A 154 -12.02 5.71 -6.40
N HIS A 155 -12.44 6.95 -6.63
CA HIS A 155 -13.18 7.71 -5.64
C HIS A 155 -14.29 8.51 -6.32
N ASP A 156 -15.42 8.62 -5.65
CA ASP A 156 -16.54 9.46 -6.06
C ASP A 156 -17.31 9.91 -4.81
N GLY A 157 -17.73 11.18 -4.81
CA GLY A 157 -18.34 11.83 -3.65
C GLY A 157 -17.54 11.60 -2.35
N ASP A 158 -18.20 11.02 -1.35
CA ASP A 158 -17.67 10.79 -0.01
C ASP A 158 -16.96 9.44 0.18
N TYR A 159 -16.77 8.67 -0.89
CA TYR A 159 -16.23 7.32 -0.81
C TYR A 159 -15.04 7.11 -1.75
N LEU A 160 -14.15 6.23 -1.29
CA LEU A 160 -13.02 5.73 -2.06
C LEU A 160 -13.05 4.21 -2.01
N VAL A 161 -12.92 3.55 -3.16
CA VAL A 161 -12.86 2.10 -3.27
C VAL A 161 -11.52 1.67 -3.84
N THR A 162 -11.03 0.55 -3.33
CA THR A 162 -9.74 -0.04 -3.70
C THR A 162 -9.89 -1.52 -3.99
N PHE A 163 -9.08 -1.98 -4.92
CA PHE A 163 -8.98 -3.37 -5.31
C PHE A 163 -7.51 -3.76 -5.40
N ALA A 164 -7.18 -4.94 -4.92
CA ALA A 164 -5.89 -5.58 -5.07
C ALA A 164 -6.10 -7.00 -5.62
N CYS A 165 -5.36 -7.34 -6.67
CA CYS A 165 -5.26 -8.70 -7.20
C CYS A 165 -3.79 -9.10 -7.15
N LEU A 166 -3.49 -10.18 -6.42
CA LEU A 166 -2.17 -10.77 -6.36
C LEU A 166 -2.12 -11.91 -7.35
N VAL A 167 -1.16 -11.87 -8.27
CA VAL A 167 -0.97 -12.89 -9.30
C VAL A 167 0.42 -13.49 -9.19
N GLU A 168 0.54 -14.75 -9.57
CA GLU A 168 1.83 -15.42 -9.75
C GLU A 168 2.55 -14.80 -10.95
N GLY A 169 3.82 -14.45 -10.82
CA GLY A 169 4.60 -13.89 -11.91
C GLY A 169 5.14 -14.98 -12.84
N ASP A 170 5.22 -14.70 -14.14
CA ASP A 170 5.89 -15.60 -15.07
C ASP A 170 7.40 -15.64 -14.77
N ARG A 171 7.93 -16.84 -14.46
CA ARG A 171 9.37 -17.09 -14.52
C ARG A 171 9.79 -17.04 -15.99
N TYR A 172 10.10 -15.86 -16.50
CA TYR A 172 10.69 -15.77 -17.83
C TYR A 172 12.04 -16.51 -17.84
N GLN A 173 12.10 -17.61 -18.59
CA GLN A 173 13.34 -18.10 -19.16
C GLN A 173 13.90 -16.96 -20.01
N LYS A 174 15.15 -16.56 -19.74
CA LYS A 174 15.93 -15.75 -20.69
C LYS A 174 15.92 -16.51 -22.02
N VAL A 175 15.38 -15.88 -23.07
CA VAL A 175 15.77 -16.20 -24.45
C VAL A 175 17.04 -15.41 -24.73
#